data_AF-A0A0A2SUF2-F1
#
_entry.id   AF-A0A0A2SUF2-F1
#
_cell.length_a   1.000
_cell.length_b   1.000
_cell.length_c   1.000
_cell.angle_alpha   90.00
_cell.angle_beta   90.00
_cell.angle_gamma   90.00
#
_symmetry.space_group_name_H-M   'P 1'
#
loop_
_entity.id
_entity.type
_entity.pdbx_description
1 polymer ?
#
loop_
_entity_poly.entity_id
_entity_poly.type
_entity_poly.pdbx_seq_one_letter_code
_entity_poly.pdbx_strand_id
1 'polypeptide(L)'
;MTQNTPILSNWFVTENYRAKAQIKYQLKYLESRLGKCFDQKDEDFCFSKEIHTLCITLANKYLDYLKLLDIHCDLKHFLPSEMFTEKSWPDIYQKIGHLKQKLSVVVDLREEAVIIAEISFLYKQIAILSEPEENSSSWEYFDELRHLFKKENIKLWLSTVVDVWNQKASLFKDPIPLFRGWALNEQQEALNFFSEPDLVNLVNAIFFYKLYPDKLFNELIHPEKLVSVRMRLGFLHDFIELLQRQLHNNALQYGLNPGVDFLFHGDELHQGILFEVNEVYKEIIQLAIKNLKVPYTPENNEKVTLERLHDLSRAYKFWFNPNRLIDAVMVLQQRLVKEGEFQDDDLAIFHQEMLILFHQLTTTECMDLYGYFANKDSRYLLYTLYSITIGRSLDWLPTLNAIEKNAIEKVYNALRCVMEALRVELKNRCITTEPYVYDLGKKNVQARRRNREAVFRIIAIYGCETRTLSKSLEKLFGSIEEASSQ
;
A
#
# COMPACT_ATOMS: atom_id res chain seq x y z
N MET A 1 -5.69 -53.39 56.45
CA MET A 1 -6.62 -53.80 55.39
C MET A 1 -7.03 -52.56 54.61
N THR A 2 -6.24 -52.24 53.59
CA THR A 2 -6.44 -51.07 52.71
C THR A 2 -7.37 -51.47 51.56
N GLN A 3 -8.45 -50.72 51.42
CA GLN A 3 -9.50 -50.95 50.44
C GLN A 3 -9.04 -50.61 49.01
N ASN A 4 -9.47 -51.45 48.07
CA ASN A 4 -9.39 -51.26 46.63
C ASN A 4 -10.15 -49.99 46.20
N THR A 5 -9.46 -49.01 45.62
CA THR A 5 -10.08 -48.03 44.72
C THR A 5 -9.63 -48.31 43.29
N PRO A 6 -10.55 -48.63 42.36
CA PRO A 6 -10.21 -48.89 40.97
C PRO A 6 -9.89 -47.57 40.25
N ILE A 7 -8.64 -47.45 39.82
CA ILE A 7 -8.19 -46.88 38.54
C ILE A 7 -9.08 -45.76 37.96
N LEU A 8 -8.87 -44.53 38.44
CA LEU A 8 -9.38 -43.28 37.85
C LEU A 8 -8.55 -42.80 36.64
N SER A 9 -7.60 -43.60 36.13
CA SER A 9 -6.69 -43.18 35.05
C SER A 9 -7.29 -43.19 33.65
N ASN A 10 -8.52 -43.69 33.46
CA ASN A 10 -9.15 -43.80 32.14
C ASN A 10 -9.89 -42.53 31.68
N TRP A 11 -9.89 -41.44 32.46
CA TRP A 11 -10.54 -40.17 32.10
C TRP A 11 -9.59 -39.09 31.57
N PHE A 12 -8.28 -39.33 31.59
CA PHE A 12 -7.32 -38.39 31.02
C PHE A 12 -7.14 -38.69 29.53
N VAL A 13 -7.55 -37.75 28.68
CA VAL A 13 -7.23 -37.74 27.25
C VAL A 13 -5.72 -37.92 27.11
N THR A 14 -5.27 -39.08 26.63
CA THR A 14 -3.84 -39.33 26.41
C THR A 14 -3.30 -38.32 25.41
N GLU A 15 -2.02 -37.97 25.55
CA GLU A 15 -1.34 -36.98 24.71
C GLU A 15 -1.48 -37.31 23.21
N ASN A 16 -1.58 -38.60 22.87
CA ASN A 16 -1.86 -39.11 21.53
C ASN A 16 -3.25 -38.71 21.00
N TYR A 17 -4.30 -38.73 21.82
CA TYR A 17 -5.62 -38.25 21.38
C TYR A 17 -5.64 -36.73 21.15
N ARG A 18 -4.87 -35.96 21.93
CA ARG A 18 -4.69 -34.51 21.70
C ARG A 18 -3.95 -34.24 20.40
N ALA A 19 -2.85 -34.97 20.15
CA ALA A 19 -2.11 -34.89 18.89
C ALA A 19 -2.97 -35.26 17.68
N LYS A 20 -3.78 -36.33 17.79
CA LYS A 20 -4.73 -36.78 16.76
C LYS A 20 -5.77 -35.70 16.45
N ALA A 21 -6.36 -35.09 17.47
CA ALA A 21 -7.34 -34.01 17.32
C ALA A 21 -6.72 -32.75 16.68
N GLN A 22 -5.50 -32.39 17.08
CA GLN A 22 -4.78 -31.24 16.55
C GLN A 22 -4.46 -31.42 15.06
N ILE A 23 -3.98 -32.60 14.64
CA ILE A 23 -3.73 -32.88 13.22
C ILE A 23 -5.03 -32.86 12.42
N LYS A 24 -6.13 -33.45 12.92
CA LYS A 24 -7.44 -33.38 12.24
C LYS A 24 -7.96 -31.96 12.07
N TYR A 25 -7.76 -31.11 13.07
CA TYR A 25 -8.11 -29.68 12.97
C TYR A 25 -7.27 -28.97 11.90
N GLN A 26 -5.95 -29.19 11.90
CA GLN A 26 -5.04 -28.62 10.91
C GLN A 26 -5.39 -29.06 9.48
N LEU A 27 -5.70 -30.35 9.27
CA LEU A 27 -6.14 -30.88 7.98
C LEU A 27 -7.42 -30.17 7.52
N LYS A 28 -8.45 -30.08 8.38
CA LYS A 28 -9.72 -29.40 8.04
C LYS A 28 -9.52 -27.92 7.70
N TYR A 29 -8.62 -27.24 8.42
CA TYR A 29 -8.30 -25.84 8.16
C TYR A 29 -7.59 -25.64 6.81
N LEU A 30 -6.56 -26.44 6.53
CA LEU A 30 -5.81 -26.38 5.27
C LEU A 30 -6.69 -26.74 4.06
N GLU A 31 -7.60 -27.70 4.23
CA GLU A 31 -8.56 -28.09 3.19
C GLU A 31 -9.61 -27.01 2.92
N SER A 32 -10.10 -26.33 3.96
CA SER A 32 -11.02 -25.21 3.78
C SER A 32 -10.35 -24.06 3.04
N ARG A 33 -9.06 -23.80 3.30
CA ARG A 33 -8.28 -22.80 2.56
C ARG A 33 -8.09 -23.20 1.11
N LEU A 34 -7.75 -24.46 0.85
CA LEU A 34 -7.62 -25.00 -0.50
C LEU A 34 -8.96 -24.93 -1.27
N GLY A 35 -10.09 -25.25 -0.63
CA GLY A 35 -11.42 -25.14 -1.22
C GLY A 35 -11.80 -23.70 -1.62
N LYS A 36 -11.45 -22.71 -0.79
CA LYS A 36 -11.66 -21.28 -1.12
C LYS A 36 -10.85 -20.84 -2.33
N CYS A 37 -9.65 -21.37 -2.51
CA CYS A 37 -8.84 -21.11 -3.70
C CYS A 37 -9.52 -21.66 -4.97
N PHE A 38 -10.26 -22.78 -4.86
CA PHE A 38 -10.97 -23.38 -6.00
C PHE A 38 -12.34 -22.73 -6.31
N ASP A 39 -12.99 -22.09 -5.34
CA ASP A 39 -14.31 -21.44 -5.54
C ASP A 39 -14.21 -20.05 -6.19
N GLN A 40 -13.01 -19.46 -6.30
CA GLN A 40 -12.76 -18.21 -7.01
C GLN A 40 -12.75 -18.46 -8.53
N LYS A 41 -13.89 -18.21 -9.18
CA LYS A 41 -14.12 -18.38 -10.64
C LYS A 41 -13.49 -17.27 -11.49
N ASP A 42 -12.18 -17.05 -11.37
CA ASP A 42 -11.47 -16.26 -12.40
C ASP A 42 -10.98 -17.23 -13.48
N GLU A 43 -11.40 -16.99 -14.73
CA GLU A 43 -11.20 -17.89 -15.87
C GLU A 43 -9.73 -18.02 -16.33
N ASP A 44 -8.80 -17.27 -15.73
CA ASP A 44 -7.34 -17.41 -15.92
C ASP A 44 -6.67 -18.06 -14.70
N PHE A 45 -7.08 -19.28 -14.40
CA PHE A 45 -6.60 -20.05 -13.24
C PHE A 45 -5.15 -20.53 -13.45
N CYS A 46 -4.20 -19.61 -13.36
CA CYS A 46 -2.78 -19.92 -13.28
C CYS A 46 -2.51 -20.57 -11.91
N PHE A 47 -2.10 -21.84 -11.90
CA PHE A 47 -1.80 -22.60 -10.68
C PHE A 47 -0.80 -21.84 -9.80
N SER A 48 -1.32 -21.18 -8.76
CA SER A 48 -0.51 -20.33 -7.91
C SER A 48 0.44 -21.19 -7.06
N LYS A 49 1.64 -20.66 -6.77
CA LYS A 49 2.59 -21.27 -5.82
C LYS A 49 1.95 -21.57 -4.46
N GLU A 50 0.85 -20.89 -4.12
CA GLU A 50 0.05 -21.13 -2.91
C GLU A 50 -0.70 -22.46 -2.96
N ILE A 51 -1.30 -22.85 -4.09
CA ILE A 51 -1.96 -24.16 -4.25
C ILE A 51 -0.93 -25.29 -4.13
N HIS A 52 0.21 -25.15 -4.80
CA HIS A 52 1.31 -26.11 -4.73
C HIS A 52 1.81 -26.30 -3.28
N THR A 53 2.08 -25.19 -2.57
CA THR A 53 2.52 -25.27 -1.16
C THR A 53 1.44 -25.82 -0.24
N LEU A 54 0.17 -25.50 -0.46
CA LEU A 54 -0.96 -26.07 0.29
C LEU A 54 -1.07 -27.57 0.07
N CYS A 55 -0.95 -28.06 -1.17
CA CYS A 55 -0.99 -29.49 -1.50
C CYS A 55 0.18 -30.27 -0.87
N ILE A 56 1.40 -29.73 -0.92
CA ILE A 56 2.56 -30.34 -0.24
C ILE A 56 2.36 -30.38 1.28
N THR A 57 1.88 -29.28 1.86
CA THR A 57 1.64 -29.19 3.31
C THR A 57 0.55 -30.18 3.75
N LEU A 58 -0.52 -30.31 2.97
CA LEU A 58 -1.58 -31.31 3.20
C LEU A 58 -1.04 -32.73 3.13
N ALA A 59 -0.26 -33.06 2.10
CA ALA A 59 0.36 -34.38 1.97
C ALA A 59 1.22 -34.73 3.20
N ASN A 60 2.07 -33.81 3.64
CA ASN A 60 2.93 -34.02 4.81
C ASN A 60 2.11 -34.18 6.10
N LYS A 61 1.03 -33.41 6.27
CA LYS A 61 0.15 -33.54 7.44
C LYS A 61 -0.63 -34.86 7.46
N TYR A 62 -0.99 -35.41 6.31
CA TYR A 62 -1.56 -36.75 6.22
C TYR A 62 -0.54 -37.84 6.56
N LEU A 63 0.73 -37.67 6.20
CA LEU A 63 1.81 -38.57 6.64
C LEU A 63 2.04 -38.48 8.15
N ASP A 64 1.98 -37.29 8.74
CA ASP A 64 2.06 -37.13 10.20
C ASP A 64 0.86 -37.75 10.92
N TYR A 65 -0.34 -37.66 10.33
CA TYR A 65 -1.53 -38.36 10.83
C TYR A 65 -1.33 -39.89 10.82
N LEU A 66 -0.69 -40.42 9.78
CA LEU A 66 -0.38 -41.85 9.65
C LEU A 66 0.66 -42.32 10.68
N LYS A 67 1.67 -41.51 11.00
CA LYS A 67 2.65 -41.80 12.07
C LYS A 67 2.01 -41.93 13.45
N LEU A 68 0.92 -41.20 13.71
CA LEU A 68 0.18 -41.27 14.99
C LEU A 68 -0.72 -42.51 15.12
N LEU A 69 -0.98 -43.24 14.04
CA LEU A 69 -1.77 -44.48 14.10
C LEU A 69 -0.98 -45.68 14.64
N ASP A 70 0.32 -45.50 14.94
CA ASP A 70 1.22 -46.47 15.58
C ASP A 70 1.17 -47.87 14.94
N ILE A 71 0.97 -47.91 13.63
CA ILE A 71 1.02 -49.15 12.85
C ILE A 71 2.47 -49.31 12.42
N HIS A 72 3.14 -50.39 12.86
CA HIS A 72 4.44 -50.84 12.35
C HIS A 72 4.32 -51.27 10.88
N CYS A 73 4.00 -50.32 10.00
CA CYS A 73 3.81 -50.56 8.58
C CYS A 73 5.04 -50.06 7.82
N ASP A 74 5.71 -51.00 7.15
CA ASP A 74 6.59 -50.71 6.03
C ASP A 74 5.80 -49.91 4.98
N LEU A 75 5.91 -48.58 5.05
CA LEU A 75 5.29 -47.60 4.16
C LEU A 75 5.56 -47.87 2.67
N LYS A 76 6.58 -48.67 2.36
CA LYS A 76 6.94 -49.08 1.00
C LYS A 76 5.92 -50.03 0.34
N HIS A 77 5.07 -50.72 1.11
CA HIS A 77 4.07 -51.64 0.57
C HIS A 77 2.71 -51.01 0.27
N PHE A 78 2.50 -49.73 0.57
CA PHE A 78 1.21 -49.05 0.44
C PHE A 78 1.15 -48.00 -0.67
N LEU A 79 2.24 -47.81 -1.42
CA LEU A 79 2.18 -46.98 -2.62
C LEU A 79 1.40 -47.74 -3.70
N PRO A 80 0.35 -47.14 -4.30
CA PRO A 80 -0.33 -47.76 -5.44
C PRO A 80 0.70 -48.06 -6.53
N SER A 81 0.76 -49.32 -6.97
CA SER A 81 1.61 -49.76 -8.08
C SER A 81 1.13 -49.23 -9.45
N GLU A 82 0.04 -48.46 -9.47
CA GLU A 82 -0.52 -47.89 -10.68
C GLU A 82 0.22 -46.60 -11.04
N MET A 83 1.05 -46.72 -12.07
CA MET A 83 1.67 -45.63 -12.80
C MET A 83 0.67 -44.53 -13.16
N PHE A 84 1.15 -43.29 -13.10
CA PHE A 84 0.61 -42.06 -13.69
C PHE A 84 -0.44 -42.33 -14.76
N THR A 85 -1.72 -42.29 -14.36
CA THR A 85 -2.80 -42.11 -15.34
C THR A 85 -2.99 -40.61 -15.46
N GLU A 86 -2.85 -40.07 -16.68
CA GLU A 86 -3.12 -38.69 -17.05
C GLU A 86 -4.58 -38.33 -16.68
N LYS A 87 -4.81 -37.98 -15.41
CA LYS A 87 -6.09 -37.54 -14.90
C LYS A 87 -5.99 -36.06 -14.61
N SER A 88 -6.99 -35.32 -15.04
CA SER A 88 -7.06 -33.88 -14.80
C SER A 88 -7.15 -33.61 -13.28
N TRP A 89 -6.61 -32.48 -12.82
CA TRP A 89 -6.62 -32.14 -11.40
C TRP A 89 -8.02 -32.15 -10.73
N PRO A 90 -9.15 -31.80 -11.40
CA PRO A 90 -10.48 -31.90 -10.81
C PRO A 90 -10.88 -33.34 -10.51
N ASP A 91 -10.47 -34.29 -11.37
CA ASP A 91 -10.73 -35.72 -11.17
C ASP A 91 -9.99 -36.25 -9.93
N ILE A 92 -8.76 -35.77 -9.73
CA ILE A 92 -7.95 -36.11 -8.55
C ILE A 92 -8.59 -35.53 -7.29
N TYR A 93 -9.06 -34.28 -7.34
CA TYR A 93 -9.73 -33.64 -6.20
C TYR A 93 -11.05 -34.31 -5.84
N GLN A 94 -11.85 -34.71 -6.83
CA GLN A 94 -13.07 -35.50 -6.62
C GLN A 94 -12.77 -36.86 -6.00
N LYS A 95 -11.70 -37.54 -6.45
CA LYS A 95 -11.25 -38.81 -5.86
C LYS A 95 -10.84 -38.65 -4.39
N ILE A 96 -10.15 -37.56 -4.04
CA ILE A 96 -9.83 -37.23 -2.63
C ILE A 96 -11.12 -37.05 -1.81
N GLY A 97 -12.13 -36.38 -2.35
CA GLY A 97 -13.44 -36.24 -1.71
C GLY A 97 -14.10 -37.58 -1.38
N HIS A 98 -14.11 -38.52 -2.33
CA HIS A 98 -14.64 -39.87 -2.13
C HIS A 98 -13.84 -40.67 -1.09
N LEU A 99 -12.52 -40.59 -1.09
CA LEU A 99 -11.67 -41.26 -0.10
C LEU A 99 -11.89 -40.71 1.31
N LYS A 100 -12.16 -39.42 1.47
CA LYS A 100 -12.52 -38.81 2.77
C LYS A 100 -13.87 -39.29 3.29
N GLN A 101 -14.87 -39.43 2.42
CA GLN A 101 -16.16 -40.01 2.78
C GLN A 101 -16.01 -41.47 3.23
N LYS A 102 -15.16 -42.23 2.54
CA LYS A 102 -14.81 -43.59 2.95
C LYS A 102 -14.11 -43.61 4.31
N LEU A 103 -13.17 -42.69 4.54
CA LEU A 103 -12.44 -42.56 5.80
C LEU A 103 -13.36 -42.30 7.01
N SER A 104 -14.50 -41.60 6.83
CA SER A 104 -15.44 -41.35 7.93
C SER A 104 -16.27 -42.57 8.34
N VAL A 105 -16.28 -43.63 7.54
CA VAL A 105 -17.09 -44.84 7.75
C VAL A 105 -16.23 -46.05 8.15
N VAL A 106 -14.92 -46.02 7.86
CA VAL A 106 -14.00 -47.13 8.13
C VAL A 106 -13.78 -47.30 9.64
N VAL A 107 -13.92 -48.55 10.09
CA VAL A 107 -13.71 -48.97 11.49
C VAL A 107 -12.37 -49.69 11.68
N ASP A 108 -11.80 -50.23 10.59
CA ASP A 108 -10.50 -50.90 10.61
C ASP A 108 -9.33 -49.92 10.49
N LEU A 109 -8.38 -50.01 11.41
CA LEU A 109 -7.20 -49.13 11.47
C LEU A 109 -6.26 -49.33 10.28
N ARG A 110 -6.18 -50.55 9.74
CA ARG A 110 -5.32 -50.85 8.60
C ARG A 110 -5.89 -50.25 7.31
N GLU A 111 -7.19 -50.40 7.09
CA GLU A 111 -7.90 -49.70 6.01
C GLU A 111 -7.84 -48.16 6.17
N GLU A 112 -7.93 -47.64 7.40
CA GLU A 112 -7.76 -46.19 7.67
C GLU A 112 -6.40 -45.71 7.17
N ALA A 113 -5.32 -46.43 7.50
CA ALA A 113 -3.96 -46.09 7.09
C ALA A 113 -3.73 -46.17 5.57
N VAL A 114 -4.32 -47.16 4.89
CA VAL A 114 -4.27 -47.28 3.41
C VAL A 114 -4.89 -46.06 2.76
N ILE A 115 -6.09 -45.66 3.22
CA ILE A 115 -6.83 -44.52 2.66
C ILE A 115 -6.06 -43.21 2.91
N ILE A 116 -5.47 -43.03 4.09
CA ILE A 116 -4.64 -41.86 4.42
C ILE A 116 -3.41 -41.78 3.52
N ALA A 117 -2.72 -42.90 3.28
CA ALA A 117 -1.57 -42.95 2.40
C ALA A 117 -1.96 -42.59 0.95
N GLU A 118 -3.11 -43.08 0.48
CA GLU A 118 -3.64 -42.76 -0.85
C GLU A 118 -4.01 -41.27 -0.97
N ILE A 119 -4.67 -40.68 0.04
CA ILE A 119 -4.97 -39.24 0.07
C ILE A 119 -3.68 -38.40 0.04
N SER A 120 -2.67 -38.77 0.84
CA SER A 120 -1.37 -38.11 0.81
C SER A 120 -0.73 -38.17 -0.57
N PHE A 121 -0.82 -39.31 -1.27
CA PHE A 121 -0.25 -39.49 -2.59
C PHE A 121 -0.97 -38.64 -3.64
N LEU A 122 -2.30 -38.56 -3.59
CA LEU A 122 -3.09 -37.73 -4.52
C LEU A 122 -2.81 -36.24 -4.34
N TYR A 123 -2.62 -35.75 -3.10
CA TYR A 123 -2.19 -34.38 -2.87
C TYR A 123 -0.79 -34.08 -3.43
N LYS A 124 0.14 -35.05 -3.36
CA LYS A 124 1.45 -34.91 -4.02
C LYS A 124 1.33 -34.87 -5.55
N GLN A 125 0.42 -35.66 -6.13
CA GLN A 125 0.17 -35.61 -7.58
C GLN A 125 -0.38 -34.26 -8.02
N ILE A 126 -1.32 -33.68 -7.27
CA ILE A 126 -1.80 -32.31 -7.56
C ILE A 126 -0.64 -31.33 -7.48
N ALA A 127 0.26 -31.45 -6.50
CA ALA A 127 1.42 -30.57 -6.40
C ALA A 127 2.37 -30.69 -7.62
N ILE A 128 2.59 -31.90 -8.14
CA ILE A 128 3.41 -32.14 -9.35
C ILE A 128 2.72 -31.58 -10.59
N LEU A 129 1.41 -31.77 -10.75
CA LEU A 129 0.63 -31.20 -11.85
C LEU A 129 0.47 -29.67 -11.76
N SER A 130 0.62 -29.12 -10.55
CA SER A 130 0.63 -27.68 -10.26
C SER A 130 2.04 -27.13 -10.16
N GLU A 131 3.07 -27.94 -10.46
CA GLU A 131 4.42 -27.44 -10.60
C GLU A 131 4.38 -26.48 -11.78
N PRO A 132 4.68 -25.19 -11.58
CA PRO A 132 4.68 -24.26 -12.69
C PRO A 132 5.66 -24.83 -13.70
N GLU A 133 5.19 -25.22 -14.89
CA GLU A 133 6.06 -25.24 -16.05
C GLU A 133 6.84 -23.94 -15.97
N GLU A 134 8.17 -24.04 -15.90
CA GLU A 134 9.05 -22.88 -15.86
C GLU A 134 8.81 -22.11 -17.16
N ASN A 135 7.81 -21.22 -17.13
CA ASN A 135 7.57 -20.22 -18.12
C ASN A 135 8.84 -19.38 -18.14
N SER A 136 9.67 -19.68 -19.12
CA SER A 136 11.00 -19.14 -19.39
C SER A 136 11.01 -17.63 -19.58
N SER A 137 9.84 -16.98 -19.62
CA SER A 137 9.73 -15.52 -19.57
C SER A 137 9.90 -14.92 -18.17
N SER A 138 9.65 -15.67 -17.08
CA SER A 138 9.71 -15.11 -15.72
C SER A 138 11.12 -14.95 -15.14
N TRP A 139 12.10 -15.70 -15.64
CA TRP A 139 13.46 -15.71 -15.10
C TRP A 139 14.33 -14.55 -15.61
N GLU A 140 14.09 -14.06 -16.84
CA GLU A 140 14.76 -12.85 -17.36
C GLU A 140 14.44 -11.61 -16.51
N TYR A 141 13.27 -11.57 -15.86
CA TYR A 141 12.87 -10.46 -14.98
C TYR A 141 13.72 -10.35 -13.71
N PHE A 142 14.12 -11.49 -13.13
CA PHE A 142 14.94 -11.52 -11.93
C PHE A 142 16.41 -11.23 -12.24
N ASP A 143 16.85 -11.47 -13.48
CA ASP A 143 18.21 -11.16 -13.93
C ASP A 143 18.44 -9.66 -14.08
N GLU A 144 17.50 -8.90 -14.64
CA GLU A 144 17.61 -7.44 -14.72
C GLU A 144 17.66 -6.77 -13.34
N LEU A 145 16.87 -7.25 -12.37
CA LEU A 145 16.94 -6.76 -10.99
C LEU A 145 18.29 -7.11 -10.34
N ARG A 146 18.86 -8.28 -10.63
CA ARG A 146 20.23 -8.62 -10.18
C ARG A 146 21.27 -7.70 -10.79
N HIS A 147 21.13 -7.31 -12.06
CA HIS A 147 22.00 -6.33 -12.69
C HIS A 147 21.90 -4.94 -12.07
N LEU A 148 20.77 -4.59 -11.44
CA LEU A 148 20.60 -3.32 -10.74
C LEU A 148 21.65 -3.15 -9.63
N PHE A 149 21.86 -4.16 -8.80
CA PHE A 149 22.74 -4.10 -7.62
C PHE A 149 24.22 -4.36 -7.92
N LYS A 150 24.56 -4.68 -9.18
CA LYS A 150 25.96 -4.86 -9.64
C LYS A 150 26.55 -3.58 -10.25
N LYS A 151 25.78 -2.48 -10.31
CA LYS A 151 26.22 -1.23 -10.96
C LYS A 151 27.00 -0.36 -10.00
N GLU A 152 28.24 -0.06 -10.36
CA GLU A 152 29.12 0.85 -9.60
C GLU A 152 28.75 2.33 -9.75
N ASN A 153 27.97 2.70 -10.76
CA ASN A 153 27.62 4.11 -11.02
C ASN A 153 26.16 4.42 -10.65
N ILE A 154 25.99 5.28 -9.64
CA ILE A 154 24.70 5.68 -9.08
C ILE A 154 23.79 6.42 -10.07
N LYS A 155 24.36 7.21 -11.00
CA LYS A 155 23.57 7.86 -12.06
C LYS A 155 22.94 6.82 -12.99
N LEU A 156 23.74 5.83 -13.39
CA LEU A 156 23.28 4.73 -14.24
C LEU A 156 22.33 3.80 -13.49
N TRP A 157 22.54 3.62 -12.18
CA TRP A 157 21.64 2.88 -11.31
C TRP A 157 20.25 3.53 -11.30
N LEU A 158 20.16 4.83 -11.00
CA LEU A 158 18.88 5.54 -10.93
C LEU A 158 18.16 5.57 -12.28
N SER A 159 18.88 5.74 -13.39
CA SER A 159 18.26 5.67 -14.71
C SER A 159 17.69 4.28 -14.99
N THR A 160 18.39 3.22 -14.60
CA THR A 160 17.89 1.85 -14.77
C THR A 160 16.72 1.54 -13.84
N VAL A 161 16.67 2.08 -12.62
CA VAL A 161 15.46 2.02 -11.77
C VAL A 161 14.26 2.62 -12.51
N VAL A 162 14.46 3.78 -13.15
CA VAL A 162 13.42 4.44 -13.95
C VAL A 162 13.02 3.61 -15.19
N ASP A 163 13.99 3.01 -15.88
CA ASP A 163 13.71 2.17 -17.05
C ASP A 163 12.91 0.91 -16.67
N VAL A 164 13.31 0.24 -15.58
CA VAL A 164 12.59 -0.92 -15.02
C VAL A 164 11.16 -0.53 -14.67
N TRP A 165 10.98 0.60 -14.00
CA TRP A 165 9.64 1.11 -13.70
C TRP A 165 8.81 1.33 -14.98
N ASN A 166 9.36 2.08 -15.93
CA ASN A 166 8.66 2.47 -17.15
C ASN A 166 8.19 1.27 -17.98
N GLN A 167 8.97 0.20 -18.03
CA GLN A 167 8.65 -1.00 -18.79
C GLN A 167 7.69 -1.93 -18.05
N LYS A 168 7.73 -1.93 -16.71
CA LYS A 168 7.17 -3.01 -15.89
C LYS A 168 6.27 -2.54 -14.75
N ALA A 169 5.76 -1.30 -14.80
CA ALA A 169 4.93 -0.68 -13.75
C ALA A 169 3.70 -1.51 -13.34
N SER A 170 3.13 -2.34 -14.23
CA SER A 170 2.01 -3.22 -13.92
C SER A 170 2.37 -4.36 -12.96
N LEU A 171 3.60 -4.87 -13.02
CA LEU A 171 4.06 -6.02 -12.22
C LEU A 171 4.28 -5.66 -10.74
N PHE A 172 4.51 -4.38 -10.44
CA PHE A 172 4.72 -3.90 -9.07
C PHE A 172 3.42 -3.54 -8.35
N LYS A 173 2.25 -3.75 -8.98
CA LYS A 173 0.93 -3.55 -8.36
C LYS A 173 0.52 -4.71 -7.45
N ASP A 174 1.00 -5.91 -7.73
CA ASP A 174 0.78 -7.09 -6.90
C ASP A 174 1.97 -7.32 -5.96
N PRO A 175 1.77 -7.88 -4.76
CA PRO A 175 2.84 -8.22 -3.82
C PRO A 175 3.62 -9.44 -4.31
N ILE A 176 4.30 -9.31 -5.45
CA ILE A 176 5.23 -10.29 -5.97
C ILE A 176 6.52 -10.19 -5.15
N PRO A 177 7.03 -11.30 -4.57
CA PRO A 177 8.30 -11.27 -3.84
C PRO A 177 9.47 -11.20 -4.85
N LEU A 178 9.99 -9.98 -5.07
CA LEU A 178 10.97 -9.63 -6.11
C LEU A 178 12.34 -10.31 -5.93
N PHE A 179 12.68 -10.71 -4.71
CA PHE A 179 13.99 -11.31 -4.38
C PHE A 179 13.92 -12.82 -4.11
N ARG A 180 12.77 -13.45 -4.36
CA ARG A 180 12.58 -14.88 -4.07
C ARG A 180 13.40 -15.71 -5.04
N GLY A 181 14.32 -16.53 -4.51
CA GLY A 181 15.21 -17.37 -5.31
C GLY A 181 16.60 -16.78 -5.57
N TRP A 182 16.89 -15.58 -5.05
CA TRP A 182 18.25 -15.03 -5.09
C TRP A 182 19.17 -15.80 -4.15
N ALA A 183 20.42 -16.01 -4.58
CA ALA A 183 21.42 -16.64 -3.74
C ALA A 183 21.83 -15.71 -2.57
N LEU A 184 22.27 -16.29 -1.45
CA LEU A 184 22.58 -15.52 -0.23
C LEU A 184 23.65 -14.44 -0.46
N ASN A 185 24.62 -14.71 -1.33
CA ASN A 185 25.65 -13.75 -1.71
C ASN A 185 25.07 -12.56 -2.49
N GLU A 186 24.14 -12.80 -3.42
CA GLU A 186 23.46 -11.75 -4.20
C GLU A 186 22.58 -10.87 -3.30
N GLN A 187 21.89 -11.48 -2.33
CA GLN A 187 21.11 -10.74 -1.33
C GLN A 187 22.01 -9.87 -0.44
N GLN A 188 23.15 -10.42 0.00
CA GLN A 188 24.12 -9.68 0.81
C GLN A 188 24.74 -8.51 0.03
N GLU A 189 25.07 -8.70 -1.24
CA GLU A 189 25.58 -7.65 -2.13
C GLU A 189 24.57 -6.51 -2.28
N ALA A 190 23.29 -6.83 -2.51
CA ALA A 190 22.23 -5.84 -2.59
C ALA A 190 22.00 -5.09 -1.26
N LEU A 191 22.09 -5.78 -0.11
CA LEU A 191 21.98 -5.15 1.20
C LEU A 191 23.15 -4.19 1.47
N ASN A 192 24.37 -4.60 1.10
CA ASN A 192 25.55 -3.76 1.21
C ASN A 192 25.42 -2.51 0.33
N PHE A 193 24.91 -2.66 -0.90
CA PHE A 193 24.66 -1.56 -1.80
C PHE A 193 23.67 -0.55 -1.20
N PHE A 194 22.57 -1.01 -0.57
CA PHE A 194 21.64 -0.13 0.15
C PHE A 194 22.25 0.59 1.36
N SER A 195 23.40 0.13 1.83
CA SER A 195 24.15 0.74 2.94
C SER A 195 25.26 1.68 2.47
N GLU A 196 25.51 1.80 1.16
CA GLU A 196 26.57 2.66 0.62
C GLU A 196 26.23 4.15 0.83
N PRO A 197 27.17 4.97 1.36
CA PRO A 197 26.90 6.37 1.67
C PRO A 197 26.38 7.19 0.49
N ASP A 198 26.91 6.96 -0.71
CA ASP A 198 26.52 7.74 -1.89
C ASP A 198 25.09 7.40 -2.35
N LEU A 199 24.68 6.13 -2.24
CA LEU A 199 23.30 5.74 -2.53
C LEU A 199 22.35 6.27 -1.45
N VAL A 200 22.71 6.12 -0.18
CA VAL A 200 21.94 6.65 0.96
C VAL A 200 21.72 8.15 0.80
N ASN A 201 22.77 8.90 0.46
CA ASN A 201 22.69 10.33 0.22
C ASN A 201 21.80 10.68 -0.97
N LEU A 202 21.87 9.91 -2.07
CA LEU A 202 20.98 10.11 -3.22
C LEU A 202 19.52 9.88 -2.85
N VAL A 203 19.20 8.74 -2.22
CA VAL A 203 17.82 8.38 -1.88
C VAL A 203 17.24 9.37 -0.87
N ASN A 204 18.04 9.79 0.12
CA ASN A 204 17.64 10.82 1.07
C ASN A 204 17.50 12.21 0.41
N ALA A 205 18.29 12.51 -0.63
CA ALA A 205 18.07 13.71 -1.45
C ALA A 205 16.75 13.64 -2.24
N ILE A 206 16.40 12.49 -2.82
CA ILE A 206 15.10 12.28 -3.48
C ILE A 206 13.97 12.51 -2.47
N PHE A 207 14.08 11.95 -1.26
CA PHE A 207 13.13 12.18 -0.18
C PHE A 207 13.02 13.67 0.19
N PHE A 208 14.14 14.39 0.30
CA PHE A 208 14.11 15.82 0.56
C PHE A 208 13.38 16.60 -0.53
N TYR A 209 13.67 16.34 -1.81
CA TYR A 209 13.01 17.03 -2.91
C TYR A 209 11.54 16.59 -3.08
N LYS A 210 11.15 15.40 -2.61
CA LYS A 210 9.73 14.99 -2.45
C LYS A 210 9.01 15.92 -1.48
N LEU A 211 9.67 16.41 -0.43
CA LEU A 211 9.11 17.37 0.54
C LEU A 211 9.18 18.82 0.07
N TYR A 212 10.26 19.20 -0.62
CA TYR A 212 10.54 20.55 -1.09
C TYR A 212 10.87 20.56 -2.60
N PRO A 213 9.88 20.28 -3.48
CA PRO A 213 10.12 20.14 -4.92
C PRO A 213 10.58 21.43 -5.60
N ASP A 214 10.26 22.58 -5.01
CA ASP A 214 10.72 23.90 -5.42
C ASP A 214 12.25 24.04 -5.35
N LYS A 215 12.88 23.42 -4.35
CA LYS A 215 14.34 23.49 -4.15
C LYS A 215 15.14 22.66 -5.14
N LEU A 216 14.49 21.79 -5.90
CA LEU A 216 15.15 20.99 -6.92
C LEU A 216 15.61 21.85 -8.10
N PHE A 217 14.99 23.02 -8.30
CA PHE A 217 15.27 23.91 -9.43
C PHE A 217 15.74 25.27 -8.94
N ASN A 218 16.66 25.87 -9.68
CA ASN A 218 17.15 27.21 -9.37
C ASN A 218 16.19 28.30 -9.88
N GLU A 219 15.23 27.93 -10.73
CA GLU A 219 14.23 28.81 -11.31
C GLU A 219 12.87 28.63 -10.64
N LEU A 220 12.06 29.68 -10.67
CA LEU A 220 10.71 29.68 -10.11
C LEU A 220 9.78 28.87 -11.02
N ILE A 221 9.39 27.67 -10.58
CA ILE A 221 8.57 26.74 -11.35
C ILE A 221 7.08 26.95 -11.05
N HIS A 222 6.25 26.84 -12.10
CA HIS A 222 4.79 26.91 -11.99
C HIS A 222 4.24 25.89 -10.98
N PRO A 223 3.28 26.25 -10.11
CA PRO A 223 2.74 25.37 -9.07
C PRO A 223 2.27 24.00 -9.59
N GLU A 224 1.61 23.93 -10.75
CA GLU A 224 1.17 22.65 -11.34
C GLU A 224 2.33 21.73 -11.72
N LYS A 225 3.40 22.31 -12.28
CA LYS A 225 4.60 21.56 -12.61
C LYS A 225 5.29 21.06 -11.33
N LEU A 226 5.25 21.82 -10.24
CA LEU A 226 5.70 21.35 -8.93
C LEU A 226 4.87 20.18 -8.41
N VAL A 227 3.55 20.16 -8.65
CA VAL A 227 2.70 19.02 -8.30
C VAL A 227 3.10 17.76 -9.08
N SER A 228 3.32 17.88 -10.39
CA SER A 228 3.79 16.78 -11.23
C SER A 228 5.18 16.28 -10.80
N VAL A 229 6.11 17.19 -10.51
CA VAL A 229 7.44 16.86 -9.98
C VAL A 229 7.32 16.11 -8.65
N ARG A 230 6.52 16.63 -7.71
CA ARG A 230 6.29 16.00 -6.40
C ARG A 230 5.72 14.59 -6.54
N MET A 231 4.75 14.40 -7.43
CA MET A 231 4.18 13.08 -7.73
C MET A 231 5.26 12.12 -8.23
N ARG A 232 6.07 12.52 -9.22
CA ARG A 232 7.13 11.67 -9.79
C ARG A 232 8.22 11.34 -8.76
N LEU A 233 8.62 12.31 -7.93
CA LEU A 233 9.55 12.08 -6.83
C LEU A 233 8.96 11.15 -5.77
N GLY A 234 7.66 11.28 -5.48
CA GLY A 234 6.93 10.36 -4.61
C GLY A 234 7.00 8.93 -5.12
N PHE A 235 6.57 8.70 -6.37
CA PHE A 235 6.62 7.35 -6.97
C PHE A 235 8.02 6.75 -6.98
N LEU A 236 9.03 7.55 -7.34
CA LEU A 236 10.41 7.08 -7.39
C LEU A 236 10.92 6.68 -5.99
N HIS A 237 10.66 7.52 -4.98
CA HIS A 237 11.04 7.24 -3.59
C HIS A 237 10.32 6.00 -3.05
N ASP A 238 9.01 5.93 -3.22
CA ASP A 238 8.18 4.82 -2.74
C ASP A 238 8.58 3.48 -3.42
N PHE A 239 8.98 3.52 -4.70
CA PHE A 239 9.46 2.34 -5.41
C PHE A 239 10.81 1.84 -4.87
N ILE A 240 11.74 2.76 -4.59
CA ILE A 240 13.04 2.40 -3.99
C ILE A 240 12.83 1.84 -2.57
N GLU A 241 11.95 2.45 -1.78
CA GLU A 241 11.57 1.96 -0.45
C GLU A 241 10.95 0.55 -0.52
N LEU A 242 10.11 0.29 -1.53
CA LEU A 242 9.56 -1.04 -1.78
C LEU A 242 10.65 -2.08 -2.05
N LEU A 243 11.62 -1.77 -2.90
CA LEU A 243 12.76 -2.66 -3.19
C LEU A 243 13.54 -2.99 -1.92
N GLN A 244 13.90 -1.96 -1.13
CA GLN A 244 14.63 -2.14 0.12
C GLN A 244 13.85 -2.99 1.11
N ARG A 245 12.56 -2.69 1.32
CA ARG A 245 11.69 -3.41 2.27
C ARG A 245 11.53 -4.87 1.88
N GLN A 246 11.31 -5.15 0.59
CA GLN A 246 11.21 -6.54 0.14
C GLN A 246 12.53 -7.29 0.30
N LEU A 247 13.67 -6.65 0.01
CA LEU A 247 14.99 -7.24 0.22
C LEU A 247 15.24 -7.56 1.70
N HIS A 248 14.93 -6.63 2.61
CA HIS A 248 15.08 -6.82 4.06
C HIS A 248 14.22 -7.98 4.56
N ASN A 249 12.94 -8.02 4.15
CA ASN A 249 12.02 -9.09 4.54
C ASN A 249 12.50 -10.46 4.02
N ASN A 250 13.02 -10.51 2.80
CA ASN A 250 13.54 -11.73 2.21
C ASN A 250 14.83 -12.19 2.92
N ALA A 251 15.76 -11.27 3.19
CA ALA A 251 16.98 -11.56 3.93
C ALA A 251 16.70 -12.16 5.32
N LEU A 252 15.73 -11.60 6.06
CA LEU A 252 15.30 -12.13 7.36
C LEU A 252 14.72 -13.54 7.25
N GLN A 253 13.95 -13.83 6.19
CA GLN A 253 13.39 -15.18 5.96
C GLN A 253 14.48 -16.23 5.72
N TYR A 254 15.62 -15.84 5.15
CA TYR A 254 16.77 -16.71 4.89
C TYR A 254 17.86 -16.65 5.98
N GLY A 255 17.61 -15.94 7.09
CA GLY A 255 18.52 -15.88 8.24
C GLY A 255 19.71 -14.91 8.08
N LEU A 256 19.67 -14.01 7.10
CA LEU A 256 20.64 -12.92 6.96
C LEU A 256 20.25 -11.74 7.87
N ASN A 257 21.24 -11.02 8.39
CA ASN A 257 21.02 -9.78 9.12
C ASN A 257 21.03 -8.61 8.13
N PRO A 258 19.91 -7.91 7.91
CA PRO A 258 19.83 -6.83 6.92
C PRO A 258 20.59 -5.56 7.32
N GLY A 259 21.09 -5.46 8.54
CA GLY A 259 21.86 -4.30 8.99
C GLY A 259 20.98 -3.13 9.45
N VAL A 260 21.57 -1.93 9.49
CA VAL A 260 20.89 -0.71 9.91
C VAL A 260 20.35 0.00 8.67
N ASP A 261 19.08 0.38 8.73
CA ASP A 261 18.43 1.16 7.70
C ASP A 261 18.76 2.66 7.85
N PHE A 262 19.44 3.22 6.84
CA PHE A 262 19.85 4.63 6.81
C PHE A 262 18.93 5.50 5.92
N LEU A 263 17.88 4.92 5.32
CA LEU A 263 16.98 5.64 4.43
C LEU A 263 15.86 6.34 5.21
N PHE A 264 15.48 7.53 4.73
CA PHE A 264 14.27 8.19 5.24
C PHE A 264 13.02 7.57 4.62
N HIS A 265 12.05 7.30 5.48
CA HIS A 265 10.76 6.68 5.13
C HIS A 265 9.60 7.63 5.41
N GLY A 266 8.51 7.44 4.66
CA GLY A 266 7.28 8.20 4.83
C GLY A 266 7.22 9.51 4.04
N ASP A 267 6.56 10.51 4.61
CA ASP A 267 6.16 11.73 3.89
C ASP A 267 6.52 13.05 4.59
N GLU A 268 7.23 13.02 5.73
CA GLU A 268 7.53 14.23 6.53
C GLU A 268 8.86 14.15 7.28
N LEU A 269 9.50 15.30 7.52
CA LEU A 269 10.62 15.46 8.45
C LEU A 269 10.12 16.05 9.78
N HIS A 270 10.55 15.48 10.90
CA HIS A 270 10.19 15.98 12.22
C HIS A 270 10.78 17.38 12.48
N GLN A 271 10.06 18.19 13.26
CA GLN A 271 10.46 19.56 13.56
C GLN A 271 11.80 19.61 14.31
N GLY A 272 12.72 20.47 13.85
CA GLY A 272 14.06 20.63 14.42
C GLY A 272 15.16 19.83 13.70
N ILE A 273 14.79 18.96 12.76
CA ILE A 273 15.74 18.25 11.90
C ILE A 273 15.99 19.09 10.64
N LEU A 274 17.26 19.47 10.43
CA LEU A 274 17.72 20.10 9.19
C LEU A 274 18.48 19.05 8.39
N PHE A 275 18.10 18.87 7.13
CA PHE A 275 18.79 17.98 6.21
C PHE A 275 19.59 18.82 5.22
N GLU A 276 20.91 18.64 5.22
CA GLU A 276 21.80 19.24 4.24
C GLU A 276 21.87 18.32 3.03
N VAL A 277 21.23 18.75 1.94
CA VAL A 277 21.22 17.97 0.70
C VAL A 277 22.52 18.21 -0.04
N ASN A 278 23.13 17.12 -0.52
CA ASN A 278 24.21 17.25 -1.48
C ASN A 278 23.66 17.65 -2.85
N GLU A 279 23.97 18.89 -3.25
CA GLU A 279 23.55 19.52 -4.50
C GLU A 279 24.02 18.74 -5.75
N VAL A 280 25.07 17.92 -5.64
CA VAL A 280 25.63 17.10 -6.73
C VAL A 280 24.58 16.16 -7.34
N TYR A 281 23.57 15.75 -6.57
CA TYR A 281 22.52 14.86 -7.06
C TYR A 281 21.37 15.56 -7.79
N LYS A 282 21.29 16.91 -7.79
CA LYS A 282 20.18 17.64 -8.41
C LYS A 282 19.97 17.26 -9.87
N GLU A 283 21.04 17.31 -10.68
CA GLU A 283 20.96 17.02 -12.10
C GLU A 283 20.57 15.56 -12.38
N ILE A 284 21.06 14.63 -11.56
CA ILE A 284 20.76 13.20 -11.66
C ILE A 284 19.28 12.96 -11.37
N ILE A 285 18.75 13.57 -10.31
CA ILE A 285 17.34 13.46 -9.91
C ILE A 285 16.43 14.11 -10.97
N GLN A 286 16.79 15.31 -11.45
CA GLN A 286 16.05 16.00 -12.52
C GLN A 286 15.93 15.15 -13.79
N LEU A 287 17.01 14.47 -14.18
CA LEU A 287 17.02 13.60 -15.35
C LEU A 287 16.15 12.35 -15.13
N ALA A 288 16.22 11.75 -13.95
CA ALA A 288 15.39 10.59 -13.58
C ALA A 288 13.89 10.92 -13.63
N ILE A 289 13.46 12.02 -13.00
CA ILE A 289 12.03 12.40 -13.00
C ILE A 289 11.54 12.81 -14.40
N LYS A 290 12.41 13.35 -15.26
CA LYS A 290 12.04 13.71 -16.63
C LYS A 290 11.71 12.46 -17.44
N ASN A 291 12.49 11.40 -17.24
CA ASN A 291 12.36 10.13 -17.98
C ASN A 291 11.32 9.18 -17.38
N LEU A 292 10.85 9.44 -16.15
CA LEU A 292 9.81 8.63 -15.51
C LEU A 292 8.45 8.81 -16.20
N LYS A 293 7.95 7.73 -16.80
CA LYS A 293 6.60 7.61 -17.36
C LYS A 293 5.64 7.23 -16.23
N VAL A 294 4.69 8.12 -15.96
CA VAL A 294 3.59 7.83 -15.02
C VAL A 294 2.38 7.47 -15.86
N PRO A 295 1.89 6.20 -15.84
CA PRO A 295 0.71 5.84 -16.59
C PRO A 295 -0.51 6.56 -16.02
N TYR A 296 -1.02 7.54 -16.78
CA TYR A 296 -2.32 8.16 -16.54
C TYR A 296 -3.40 7.22 -17.09
N THR A 297 -3.97 6.35 -16.25
CA THR A 297 -5.23 5.66 -16.59
C THR A 297 -6.39 6.25 -15.76
N PRO A 298 -7.63 6.27 -16.27
CA PRO A 298 -8.80 6.76 -15.53
C PRO A 298 -8.99 6.04 -14.19
N GLU A 299 -8.75 4.72 -14.17
CA GLU A 299 -8.76 3.87 -12.97
C GLU A 299 -7.65 4.25 -11.97
N ASN A 300 -6.50 4.70 -12.47
CA ASN A 300 -5.44 5.26 -11.63
C ASN A 300 -5.88 6.61 -11.06
N ASN A 301 -6.70 7.38 -11.78
CA ASN A 301 -7.18 8.67 -11.30
C ASN A 301 -8.20 8.51 -10.17
N GLU A 302 -9.10 7.52 -10.25
CA GLU A 302 -10.00 7.17 -9.13
C GLU A 302 -9.21 6.63 -7.92
N LYS A 303 -8.29 5.69 -8.12
CA LYS A 303 -7.42 5.17 -7.04
C LYS A 303 -6.56 6.27 -6.40
N VAL A 304 -5.93 7.12 -7.21
CA VAL A 304 -5.15 8.27 -6.71
C VAL A 304 -6.07 9.26 -6.01
N THR A 305 -7.29 9.49 -6.48
CA THR A 305 -8.24 10.39 -5.79
C THR A 305 -8.68 9.81 -4.45
N LEU A 306 -8.87 8.50 -4.36
CA LEU A 306 -9.17 7.79 -3.11
C LEU A 306 -7.96 7.76 -2.15
N GLU A 307 -6.74 7.58 -2.66
CA GLU A 307 -5.50 7.75 -1.88
C GLU A 307 -5.34 9.18 -1.34
N ARG A 308 -5.76 10.18 -2.12
CA ARG A 308 -5.76 11.60 -1.71
C ARG A 308 -6.88 11.90 -0.70
N LEU A 309 -7.98 11.15 -0.73
CA LEU A 309 -8.97 11.18 0.34
C LEU A 309 -8.36 10.69 1.66
N HIS A 310 -7.54 9.63 1.61
CA HIS A 310 -6.80 9.17 2.79
C HIS A 310 -5.73 10.18 3.26
N ASP A 311 -5.24 11.09 2.41
CA ASP A 311 -4.36 12.19 2.85
C ASP A 311 -5.06 13.15 3.83
N LEU A 312 -6.39 13.26 3.80
CA LEU A 312 -7.15 14.00 4.82
C LEU A 312 -6.94 13.40 6.21
N SER A 313 -7.04 12.07 6.33
CA SER A 313 -6.77 11.36 7.58
C SER A 313 -5.30 11.46 7.99
N ARG A 314 -4.37 11.42 7.03
CA ARG A 314 -2.93 11.51 7.31
C ARG A 314 -2.52 12.84 7.93
N ALA A 315 -3.26 13.93 7.68
CA ALA A 315 -3.04 15.21 8.36
C ALA A 315 -3.20 15.15 9.89
N TYR A 316 -3.75 14.04 10.41
CA TYR A 316 -3.98 13.79 11.83
C TYR A 316 -3.15 12.62 12.39
N LYS A 317 -2.35 11.95 11.56
CA LYS A 317 -1.54 10.81 12.00
C LYS A 317 -0.41 11.32 12.91
N PHE A 318 -0.44 10.91 14.18
CA PHE A 318 0.43 11.36 15.29
C PHE A 318 0.15 12.75 15.85
N TRP A 319 0.16 13.81 15.03
CA TRP A 319 -0.20 15.16 15.48
C TRP A 319 -0.72 16.01 14.30
N PHE A 320 -1.67 16.90 14.58
CA PHE A 320 -2.33 17.71 13.55
C PHE A 320 -1.35 18.61 12.76
N ASN A 321 -1.37 18.47 11.44
CA ASN A 321 -0.62 19.27 10.48
C ASN A 321 -1.57 20.09 9.58
N PRO A 322 -1.73 21.42 9.83
CA PRO A 322 -2.67 22.25 9.09
C PRO A 322 -2.28 22.41 7.61
N ASN A 323 -0.98 22.45 7.29
CA ASN A 323 -0.51 22.58 5.91
C ASN A 323 -0.89 21.36 5.07
N ARG A 324 -0.74 20.15 5.64
CA ARG A 324 -1.10 18.91 4.97
C ARG A 324 -2.59 18.82 4.71
N LEU A 325 -3.42 19.24 5.69
CA LEU A 325 -4.87 19.28 5.50
C LEU A 325 -5.26 20.27 4.39
N ILE A 326 -4.72 21.49 4.42
CA ILE A 326 -5.00 22.53 3.41
C ILE A 326 -4.58 22.04 2.03
N ASP A 327 -3.35 21.56 1.87
CA ASP A 327 -2.82 21.10 0.59
C ASP A 327 -3.67 19.93 0.05
N ALA A 328 -4.07 18.97 0.91
CA ALA A 328 -4.91 17.85 0.51
C ALA A 328 -6.29 18.31 0.00
N VAL A 329 -6.95 19.22 0.73
CA VAL A 329 -8.26 19.75 0.33
C VAL A 329 -8.18 20.58 -0.96
N MET A 330 -7.17 21.44 -1.09
CA MET A 330 -7.01 22.28 -2.28
C MET A 330 -6.67 21.45 -3.52
N VAL A 331 -5.85 20.41 -3.38
CA VAL A 331 -5.56 19.47 -4.49
C VAL A 331 -6.80 18.67 -4.88
N LEU A 332 -7.62 18.24 -3.92
CA LEU A 332 -8.90 17.59 -4.20
C LEU A 332 -9.84 18.55 -4.95
N GLN A 333 -9.95 19.80 -4.51
CA GLN A 333 -10.78 20.80 -5.17
C GLN A 333 -10.33 21.03 -6.62
N GLN A 334 -9.04 21.25 -6.85
CA GLN A 334 -8.49 21.47 -8.20
C GLN A 334 -8.70 20.29 -9.16
N ARG A 335 -8.72 19.06 -8.63
CA ARG A 335 -8.91 17.86 -9.45
C ARG A 335 -10.36 17.61 -9.80
N LEU A 336 -11.25 17.80 -8.82
CA LEU A 336 -12.67 17.47 -8.95
C LEU A 336 -13.44 18.58 -9.68
N VAL A 337 -13.00 19.83 -9.57
CA VAL A 337 -13.55 20.96 -10.31
C VAL A 337 -12.60 21.28 -11.47
N LYS A 338 -12.99 20.92 -12.71
CA LYS A 338 -12.22 21.26 -13.91
C LYS A 338 -12.22 22.77 -14.12
N GLU A 339 -11.08 23.33 -14.50
CA GLU A 339 -10.91 24.77 -14.71
C GLU A 339 -11.85 25.31 -15.82
N GLY A 340 -12.91 25.98 -15.38
CA GLY A 340 -13.61 27.04 -16.08
C GLY A 340 -13.81 28.17 -15.06
N GLU A 341 -13.73 29.43 -15.49
CA GLU A 341 -13.76 30.62 -14.63
C GLU A 341 -14.63 30.45 -13.37
N PHE A 342 -14.02 30.50 -12.19
CA PHE A 342 -14.65 30.24 -10.89
C PHE A 342 -16.00 30.95 -10.74
N GLN A 343 -17.09 30.19 -10.88
CA GLN A 343 -18.46 30.63 -10.57
C GLN A 343 -18.89 30.02 -9.23
N ASP A 344 -19.91 30.59 -8.59
CA ASP A 344 -20.48 30.06 -7.33
C ASP A 344 -20.86 28.56 -7.42
N ASP A 345 -21.06 28.04 -8.64
CA ASP A 345 -21.32 26.62 -8.93
C ASP A 345 -20.14 25.70 -8.59
N ASP A 346 -18.89 26.18 -8.56
CA ASP A 346 -17.70 25.35 -8.32
C ASP A 346 -17.69 24.70 -6.94
N LEU A 347 -18.14 25.43 -5.91
CA LEU A 347 -18.23 24.90 -4.56
C LEU A 347 -19.35 23.86 -4.45
N ALA A 348 -20.43 24.02 -5.22
CA ALA A 348 -21.53 23.06 -5.26
C ALA A 348 -21.12 21.78 -5.99
N ILE A 349 -20.39 21.90 -7.11
CA ILE A 349 -19.79 20.76 -7.82
C ILE A 349 -18.81 20.04 -6.91
N PHE A 350 -17.88 20.77 -6.29
CA PHE A 350 -16.93 20.17 -5.35
C PHE A 350 -17.62 19.44 -4.21
N HIS A 351 -18.70 20.01 -3.65
CA HIS A 351 -19.49 19.36 -2.62
C HIS A 351 -20.09 18.03 -3.10
N GLN A 352 -20.66 17.99 -4.30
CA GLN A 352 -21.22 16.76 -4.87
C GLN A 352 -20.16 15.69 -5.10
N GLU A 353 -19.02 16.06 -5.68
CA GLU A 353 -17.90 15.14 -5.92
C GLU A 353 -17.35 14.58 -4.60
N MET A 354 -17.26 15.42 -3.56
CA MET A 354 -16.86 14.95 -2.23
C MET A 354 -17.85 13.96 -1.62
N LEU A 355 -19.16 14.10 -1.87
CA LEU A 355 -20.15 13.10 -1.45
C LEU A 355 -19.92 11.75 -2.14
N ILE A 356 -19.64 11.77 -3.44
CA ILE A 356 -19.33 10.55 -4.21
C ILE A 356 -18.09 9.87 -3.64
N LEU A 357 -17.04 10.64 -3.33
CA LEU A 357 -15.82 10.11 -2.73
C LEU A 357 -16.04 9.53 -1.32
N PHE A 358 -16.75 10.25 -0.45
CA PHE A 358 -17.04 9.73 0.88
C PHE A 358 -17.95 8.50 0.85
N HIS A 359 -18.81 8.36 -0.17
CA HIS A 359 -19.62 7.17 -0.36
C HIS A 359 -18.77 5.90 -0.53
N GLN A 360 -17.57 6.01 -1.11
CA GLN A 360 -16.66 4.89 -1.33
C GLN A 360 -15.94 4.42 -0.05
N LEU A 361 -15.93 5.22 1.01
CA LEU A 361 -15.32 4.86 2.29
C LEU A 361 -16.24 3.98 3.15
N THR A 362 -15.65 3.21 4.06
CA THR A 362 -16.41 2.50 5.09
C THR A 362 -16.99 3.48 6.11
N THR A 363 -18.06 3.07 6.79
CA THR A 363 -18.72 3.91 7.80
C THR A 363 -17.78 4.28 8.94
N THR A 364 -16.89 3.36 9.33
CA THR A 364 -15.86 3.60 10.34
C THR A 364 -14.89 4.69 9.90
N GLU A 365 -14.39 4.64 8.67
CA GLU A 365 -13.47 5.67 8.14
C GLU A 365 -14.13 7.05 8.10
N CYS A 366 -15.40 7.14 7.72
CA CYS A 366 -16.15 8.40 7.76
C CYS A 366 -16.33 8.93 9.19
N MET A 367 -16.60 8.05 10.16
CA MET A 367 -16.69 8.43 11.57
C MET A 367 -15.35 8.91 12.14
N ASP A 368 -14.26 8.24 11.80
CA ASP A 368 -12.90 8.61 12.21
C ASP A 368 -12.54 9.99 11.65
N LEU A 369 -12.80 10.23 10.36
CA LEU A 369 -12.61 11.54 9.72
C LEU A 369 -13.44 12.63 10.39
N TYR A 370 -14.70 12.35 10.74
CA TYR A 370 -15.53 13.31 11.47
C TYR A 370 -14.92 13.64 12.84
N GLY A 371 -14.44 12.63 13.57
CA GLY A 371 -13.73 12.81 14.84
C GLY A 371 -12.48 13.67 14.70
N TYR A 372 -11.69 13.46 13.63
CA TYR A 372 -10.52 14.28 13.32
C TYR A 372 -10.89 15.73 13.01
N PHE A 373 -11.91 15.96 12.19
CA PHE A 373 -12.40 17.30 11.85
C PHE A 373 -13.03 18.04 13.05
N ALA A 374 -13.67 17.30 13.96
CA ALA A 374 -14.25 17.85 15.19
C ALA A 374 -13.20 18.21 16.26
N ASN A 375 -11.94 17.80 16.08
CA ASN A 375 -10.85 18.07 17.01
C ASN A 375 -10.63 19.59 17.21
N LYS A 376 -10.22 19.96 18.43
CA LYS A 376 -9.87 21.33 18.81
C LYS A 376 -8.87 21.97 17.83
N ASP A 377 -7.88 21.21 17.37
CA ASP A 377 -6.83 21.77 16.50
C ASP A 377 -7.38 22.22 15.13
N SER A 378 -8.25 21.43 14.51
CA SER A 378 -8.96 21.79 13.26
C SER A 378 -9.91 22.95 13.47
N ARG A 379 -10.63 22.95 14.59
CA ARG A 379 -11.50 24.07 14.99
C ARG A 379 -10.70 25.37 15.15
N TYR A 380 -9.51 25.30 15.74
CA TYR A 380 -8.62 26.46 15.86
C TYR A 380 -8.11 26.95 14.50
N LEU A 381 -7.78 26.04 13.56
CA LEU A 381 -7.41 26.42 12.19
C LEU A 381 -8.56 27.18 11.52
N LEU A 382 -9.76 26.60 11.49
CA LEU A 382 -10.94 27.19 10.85
C LEU A 382 -11.32 28.52 11.48
N TYR A 383 -11.26 28.61 12.80
CA TYR A 383 -11.49 29.87 13.51
C TYR A 383 -10.44 30.94 13.18
N THR A 384 -9.17 30.55 12.97
CA THR A 384 -8.11 31.47 12.55
C THR A 384 -8.39 32.00 11.14
N LEU A 385 -8.69 31.11 10.19
CA LEU A 385 -9.00 31.50 8.80
C LEU A 385 -10.25 32.36 8.74
N TYR A 386 -11.33 31.97 9.41
CA TYR A 386 -12.57 32.73 9.45
C TYR A 386 -12.39 34.12 10.06
N SER A 387 -11.57 34.25 11.12
CA SER A 387 -11.29 35.55 11.73
C SER A 387 -10.64 36.51 10.73
N ILE A 388 -9.81 36.00 9.83
CA ILE A 388 -9.17 36.78 8.78
C ILE A 388 -10.19 37.15 7.68
N THR A 389 -11.07 36.24 7.28
CA THR A 389 -12.10 36.53 6.25
C THR A 389 -13.07 37.62 6.68
N ILE A 390 -13.49 37.63 7.95
CA ILE A 390 -14.33 38.71 8.52
C ILE A 390 -13.57 40.01 8.81
N GLY A 391 -12.25 40.05 8.57
CA GLY A 391 -11.43 41.26 8.71
C GLY A 391 -11.03 41.62 10.14
N ARG A 392 -10.95 40.65 11.07
CA ARG A 392 -10.37 40.92 12.39
C ARG A 392 -8.88 41.19 12.27
N SER A 393 -8.41 42.24 12.93
CA SER A 393 -6.98 42.53 13.06
C SER A 393 -6.30 41.48 13.94
N LEU A 394 -5.14 40.98 13.49
CA LEU A 394 -4.32 40.00 14.21
C LEU A 394 -2.89 40.55 14.32
N ASP A 395 -2.36 40.65 15.54
CA ASP A 395 -1.07 41.32 15.82
C ASP A 395 0.13 40.78 15.02
N TRP A 396 0.05 39.53 14.54
CA TRP A 396 1.12 38.83 13.84
C TRP A 396 0.95 38.82 12.32
N LEU A 397 -0.20 39.25 11.79
CA LEU A 397 -0.53 39.19 10.37
C LEU A 397 -0.49 40.61 9.79
N PRO A 398 0.33 40.88 8.76
CA PRO A 398 0.32 42.17 8.08
C PRO A 398 -1.02 42.43 7.39
N THR A 399 -1.30 43.69 7.06
CA THR A 399 -2.51 44.07 6.33
C THR A 399 -2.52 43.37 4.97
N LEU A 400 -3.55 42.56 4.74
CA LEU A 400 -3.69 41.78 3.50
C LEU A 400 -4.35 42.60 2.40
N ASN A 401 -3.90 42.38 1.16
CA ASN A 401 -4.59 42.89 -0.03
C ASN A 401 -5.84 42.04 -0.36
N ALA A 402 -6.63 42.48 -1.35
CA ALA A 402 -7.88 41.80 -1.72
C ALA A 402 -7.66 40.37 -2.24
N ILE A 403 -6.56 40.12 -2.95
CA ILE A 403 -6.22 38.81 -3.54
C ILE A 403 -5.84 37.82 -2.44
N GLU A 404 -4.98 38.25 -1.52
CA GLU A 404 -4.54 37.45 -0.37
C GLU A 404 -5.72 37.10 0.54
N LYS A 405 -6.63 38.06 0.76
CA LYS A 405 -7.85 37.83 1.52
C LYS A 405 -8.77 36.83 0.82
N ASN A 406 -8.94 36.95 -0.49
CA ASN A 406 -9.72 36.02 -1.30
C ASN A 406 -9.11 34.61 -1.27
N ALA A 407 -7.79 34.48 -1.32
CA ALA A 407 -7.10 33.18 -1.22
C ALA A 407 -7.40 32.46 0.11
N ILE A 408 -7.37 33.20 1.22
CA ILE A 408 -7.72 32.68 2.55
C ILE A 408 -9.20 32.29 2.61
N GLU A 409 -10.09 33.09 2.02
CA GLU A 409 -11.51 32.80 1.94
C GLU A 409 -11.82 31.54 1.13
N LYS A 410 -11.15 31.36 -0.02
CA LYS A 410 -11.25 30.15 -0.84
C LYS A 410 -10.86 28.90 -0.06
N VAL A 411 -9.70 28.92 0.59
CA VAL A 411 -9.23 27.78 1.41
C VAL A 411 -10.20 27.49 2.56
N TYR A 412 -10.70 28.52 3.24
CA TYR A 412 -11.70 28.37 4.30
C TYR A 412 -12.99 27.71 3.79
N ASN A 413 -13.51 28.16 2.65
CA ASN A 413 -14.72 27.63 2.05
C ASN A 413 -14.54 26.18 1.57
N ALA A 414 -13.38 25.85 0.98
CA ALA A 414 -13.06 24.49 0.55
C ALA A 414 -12.98 23.51 1.74
N LEU A 415 -12.31 23.90 2.83
CA LEU A 415 -12.26 23.10 4.06
C LEU A 415 -13.67 22.87 4.63
N ARG A 416 -14.48 23.93 4.71
CA ARG A 416 -15.87 23.84 5.18
C ARG A 416 -16.70 22.92 4.29
N CYS A 417 -16.51 23.00 2.97
CA CYS A 417 -17.22 22.18 2.00
C CYS A 417 -16.95 20.68 2.23
N VAL A 418 -15.68 20.28 2.33
CA VAL A 418 -15.28 18.89 2.63
C VAL A 418 -15.88 18.40 3.94
N MET A 419 -15.83 19.24 4.98
CA MET A 419 -16.37 18.90 6.29
C MET A 419 -17.90 18.69 6.25
N GLU A 420 -18.66 19.60 5.63
CA GLU A 420 -20.12 19.46 5.54
C GLU A 420 -20.54 18.30 4.63
N ALA A 421 -19.82 18.04 3.53
CA ALA A 421 -20.05 16.86 2.68
C ALA A 421 -19.94 15.56 3.50
N LEU A 422 -18.93 15.44 4.37
CA LEU A 422 -18.78 14.28 5.24
C LEU A 422 -19.98 14.10 6.19
N ARG A 423 -20.51 15.21 6.74
CA ARG A 423 -21.69 15.15 7.63
C ARG A 423 -22.94 14.71 6.89
N VAL A 424 -23.13 15.18 5.66
CA VAL A 424 -24.23 14.76 4.80
C VAL A 424 -24.10 13.27 4.48
N GLU A 425 -22.91 12.78 4.16
CA GLU A 425 -22.70 11.35 3.90
C GLU A 425 -22.93 10.48 5.15
N LEU A 426 -22.48 10.92 6.33
CA LEU A 426 -22.79 10.23 7.58
C LEU A 426 -24.31 10.23 7.85
N LYS A 427 -25.02 11.31 7.54
CA LYS A 427 -26.49 11.37 7.64
C LYS A 427 -27.16 10.38 6.66
N ASN A 428 -26.65 10.25 5.44
CA ASN A 428 -27.12 9.26 4.46
C ASN A 428 -26.95 7.82 4.98
N ARG A 429 -25.98 7.59 5.85
CA ARG A 429 -25.74 6.32 6.57
C ARG A 429 -26.50 6.20 7.88
N CYS A 430 -27.52 7.03 8.10
CA CYS A 430 -28.33 7.08 9.32
C CYS A 430 -27.56 7.46 10.59
N ILE A 431 -26.41 8.14 10.47
CA ILE A 431 -25.62 8.63 11.61
C ILE A 431 -25.85 10.13 11.76
N THR A 432 -26.37 10.54 12.92
CA THR A 432 -26.58 11.95 13.22
C THR A 432 -25.31 12.53 13.85
N THR A 433 -24.83 13.65 13.32
CA THR A 433 -23.62 14.34 13.79
C THR A 433 -23.90 15.79 14.15
N GLU A 434 -23.23 16.29 15.20
CA GLU A 434 -23.26 17.71 15.53
C GLU A 434 -22.59 18.54 14.44
N PRO A 435 -23.06 19.77 14.17
CA PRO A 435 -22.32 20.72 13.34
C PRO A 435 -20.94 21.01 13.89
N TYR A 436 -19.96 21.17 13.00
CA TYR A 436 -18.65 21.62 13.43
C TYR A 436 -18.77 23.04 14.00
N VAL A 437 -18.45 23.17 15.28
CA VAL A 437 -18.59 24.44 15.98
C VAL A 437 -17.33 25.26 15.81
N TYR A 438 -17.45 26.36 15.08
CA TYR A 438 -16.44 27.43 15.04
C TYR A 438 -16.75 28.39 16.19
N ASP A 439 -15.80 28.66 17.08
CA ASP A 439 -16.06 29.41 18.33
C ASP A 439 -16.10 30.94 18.04
N LEU A 440 -17.14 31.38 17.32
CA LEU A 440 -17.31 32.73 16.77
C LEU A 440 -17.26 33.85 17.83
N GLY A 441 -17.56 33.51 19.09
CA GLY A 441 -17.66 34.44 20.23
C GLY A 441 -16.34 34.75 20.95
N LYS A 442 -15.23 34.06 20.66
CA LYS A 442 -13.94 34.37 21.29
C LYS A 442 -13.40 35.70 20.77
N LYS A 443 -12.93 36.58 21.67
CA LYS A 443 -12.38 37.90 21.29
C LYS A 443 -10.91 37.83 20.87
N ASN A 444 -10.15 36.85 21.37
CA ASN A 444 -8.71 36.74 21.13
C ASN A 444 -8.38 35.46 20.36
N VAL A 445 -7.93 35.61 19.12
CA VAL A 445 -7.38 34.53 18.30
C VAL A 445 -5.89 34.42 18.57
N GLN A 446 -5.50 33.68 19.61
CA GLN A 446 -4.09 33.31 19.76
C GLN A 446 -3.76 32.13 18.85
N ALA A 447 -3.57 32.43 17.56
CA ALA A 447 -3.11 31.43 16.60
C ALA A 447 -1.75 30.89 17.05
N ARG A 448 -1.66 29.58 17.25
CA ARG A 448 -0.39 28.88 17.49
C ARG A 448 0.49 28.98 16.24
N ARG A 449 1.81 28.88 16.42
CA ARG A 449 2.83 29.02 15.37
C ARG A 449 2.46 28.31 14.06
N ARG A 450 2.00 27.06 14.12
CA ARG A 450 1.63 26.25 12.95
C ARG A 450 0.47 26.83 12.13
N ASN A 451 -0.54 27.38 12.79
CA ASN A 451 -1.66 28.01 12.09
C ASN A 451 -1.23 29.34 11.47
N ARG A 452 -0.29 30.06 12.09
CA ARG A 452 0.30 31.28 11.48
C ARG A 452 1.10 30.93 10.24
N GLU A 453 1.96 29.92 10.32
CA GLU A 453 2.74 29.41 9.19
C GLU A 453 1.82 28.95 8.05
N ALA A 454 0.72 28.27 8.37
CA ALA A 454 -0.28 27.87 7.38
C ALA A 454 -0.94 29.07 6.68
N VAL A 455 -1.27 30.13 7.41
CA VAL A 455 -1.81 31.36 6.81
C VAL A 455 -0.80 32.01 5.87
N PHE A 456 0.46 32.14 6.26
CA PHE A 456 1.50 32.69 5.38
C PHE A 456 1.70 31.82 4.13
N ARG A 457 1.63 30.49 4.28
CA ARG A 457 1.70 29.56 3.14
C ARG A 457 0.52 29.72 2.20
N ILE A 458 -0.70 29.89 2.72
CA ILE A 458 -1.88 30.13 1.89
C ILE A 458 -1.68 31.38 1.04
N ILE A 459 -1.21 32.47 1.65
CA ILE A 459 -0.92 33.74 0.98
C ILE A 459 0.14 33.53 -0.11
N ALA A 460 1.24 32.84 0.21
CA ALA A 460 2.35 32.63 -0.71
C ALA A 460 2.01 31.71 -1.90
N ILE A 461 1.17 30.69 -1.69
CA ILE A 461 0.86 29.68 -2.72
C ILE A 461 -0.38 30.05 -3.52
N TYR A 462 -1.45 30.48 -2.84
CA TYR A 462 -2.77 30.72 -3.45
C TYR A 462 -3.09 32.21 -3.64
N GLY A 463 -2.28 33.12 -3.06
CA GLY A 463 -2.44 34.57 -3.18
C GLY A 463 -1.66 35.22 -4.32
N CYS A 464 -0.92 34.45 -5.13
CA CYS A 464 -0.29 34.98 -6.34
C CYS A 464 -1.32 35.16 -7.46
N GLU A 465 -1.29 36.29 -8.16
CA GLU A 465 -2.03 36.47 -9.41
C GLU A 465 -1.69 35.30 -10.34
N THR A 466 -2.71 34.52 -10.69
CA THR A 466 -2.65 33.56 -11.79
C THR A 466 -2.23 34.32 -13.03
N ARG A 467 -0.93 34.29 -13.36
CA ARG A 467 -0.47 34.63 -14.70
C ARG A 467 -1.22 33.67 -15.61
N THR A 468 -2.15 34.23 -16.37
CA THR A 468 -2.95 33.53 -17.37
C THR A 468 -2.10 32.47 -18.06
N LEU A 469 -2.48 31.21 -17.89
CA LEU A 469 -1.95 30.08 -18.62
C LEU A 469 -1.95 30.47 -20.09
N SER A 470 -0.77 30.76 -20.64
CA SER A 470 -0.71 31.15 -22.05
C SER A 470 -1.08 29.90 -22.83
N LYS A 471 -2.18 29.94 -23.59
CA LYS A 471 -2.64 28.83 -24.46
C LYS A 471 -1.54 28.31 -25.40
N SER A 472 -0.45 29.06 -25.56
CA SER A 472 0.78 28.63 -26.23
C SER A 472 1.56 27.54 -25.49
N LEU A 473 1.56 27.50 -24.15
CA LEU A 473 2.25 26.48 -23.34
C LEU A 473 1.53 25.14 -23.37
N GLU A 474 0.20 25.11 -23.26
CA GLU A 474 -0.60 23.88 -23.44
C GLU A 474 -0.47 23.32 -24.86
N LYS A 475 -0.48 24.19 -25.89
CA LYS A 475 -0.16 23.77 -27.25
C LYS A 475 1.25 23.19 -27.35
N LEU A 476 2.23 23.74 -26.64
CA LEU A 476 3.60 23.24 -26.64
C LEU A 476 3.70 21.86 -25.96
N PHE A 477 2.98 21.66 -24.84
CA PHE A 477 2.93 20.37 -24.16
C PHE A 477 2.21 19.30 -25.00
N GLY A 478 1.06 19.64 -25.60
CA GLY A 478 0.37 18.75 -26.55
C GLY A 478 1.24 18.37 -27.75
N SER A 479 2.02 19.32 -28.28
CA SER A 479 2.95 19.06 -29.39
C SER A 479 4.08 18.10 -29.02
N ILE A 480 4.53 18.11 -27.76
CA ILE A 480 5.58 17.22 -27.25
C ILE A 480 5.03 15.82 -26.96
N GLU A 481 3.77 15.73 -26.53
CA GLU A 481 3.07 14.46 -26.32
C GLU A 481 2.73 13.74 -27.63
N GLU A 482 2.38 14.49 -28.68
CA GLU A 482 2.20 13.92 -30.03
C GLU A 482 3.52 13.45 -30.65
N ALA A 483 4.62 14.16 -30.41
CA ALA A 483 5.95 13.79 -30.90
C ALA A 483 6.58 12.57 -30.20
N SER A 484 6.02 12.12 -29.07
CA SER A 484 6.48 10.95 -28.32
C SER A 484 5.63 9.69 -28.57
N SER A 485 4.65 9.79 -29.47
CA SER A 485 3.74 8.71 -29.89
C SER A 485 3.98 8.23 -31.33
N GLN A 486 5.10 8.62 -31.96
CA GLN A 486 5.57 8.12 -33.27
C GLN A 486 6.81 7.26 -33.13
#